data_AF-A0AA88WVD5-F1
#
_entry.id   AF-A0AA88WVD5-F1
#
_cell.length_a   1.000
_cell.length_b   1.000
_cell.length_c   1.000
_cell.angle_alpha   90.00
_cell.angle_beta   90.00
_cell.angle_gamma   90.00
#
_symmetry.space_group_name_H-M   'P 1'
#
loop_
_entity.id
_entity.type
_entity.pdbx_description
1 polymer ?
#
loop_
_entity_poly.entity_id
_entity_poly.type
_entity_poly.pdbx_seq_one_letter_code
_entity_poly.pdbx_strand_id
1 'polypeptide(L)'
;MITELFGTYILMFVGCGAALVDREKTLTIIGIAMVWGLALMAVIYAVGHISDAHLNPTVTIAFAAACRFPLIQSKGFSGVAIGVTLLFNVIIAGPITGASMNPARSIGPAVVSGAYRNIWVFVVSPILGAMAAAMIYSLLRPSKTQKNQESSKSIYNDLYLHSNA
;
A
#
# COMPACT_ATOMS: atom_id res chain seq x y z
N MET A 1 -4.34 6.23 12.96
CA MET A 1 -3.62 5.41 13.95
C MET A 1 -4.35 4.15 14.41
N ILE A 2 -5.47 4.21 15.16
CA ILE A 2 -6.10 2.97 15.70
C ILE A 2 -6.57 2.03 14.57
N THR A 3 -7.20 2.57 13.53
CA THR A 3 -7.69 1.78 12.38
C THR A 3 -6.57 1.20 11.53
N GLU A 4 -5.42 1.89 11.43
CA GLU A 4 -4.25 1.38 10.71
C GLU A 4 -3.61 0.21 11.47
N LEU A 5 -3.48 0.32 12.79
CA LEU A 5 -2.97 -0.75 13.65
C LEU A 5 -3.84 -2.01 13.54
N PHE A 6 -5.16 -1.82 13.56
CA PHE A 6 -6.12 -2.91 13.43
C PHE A 6 -6.09 -3.55 12.03
N GLY A 7 -5.97 -2.74 10.98
CA GLY A 7 -5.82 -3.24 9.60
C GLY A 7 -4.53 -4.03 9.39
N THR A 8 -3.39 -3.54 9.90
CA THR A 8 -2.11 -4.25 9.86
C THR A 8 -2.17 -5.54 10.68
N TYR A 9 -2.85 -5.55 11.82
CA TYR A 9 -3.06 -6.75 12.63
C TYR A 9 -3.85 -7.83 11.88
N ILE A 10 -4.97 -7.46 11.24
CA ILE A 10 -5.77 -8.42 10.44
C ILE A 10 -4.96 -8.97 9.28
N LEU A 11 -4.25 -8.10 8.56
CA LEU A 11 -3.40 -8.52 7.43
C LEU A 11 -2.30 -9.50 7.87
N MET A 12 -1.70 -9.25 9.03
CA MET A 12 -0.71 -10.14 9.64
C MET A 12 -1.30 -11.47 10.05
N PHE A 13 -2.45 -11.44 10.74
CA PHE A 13 -3.11 -12.65 11.20
C PHE A 13 -3.48 -13.57 10.04
N VAL A 14 -4.06 -13.00 8.98
CA VAL A 14 -4.46 -13.74 7.78
C VAL A 14 -3.23 -14.24 6.99
N GLY A 15 -2.22 -13.39 6.79
CA GLY A 15 -1.04 -13.73 6.01
C GLY A 15 -0.09 -14.72 6.69
N CYS A 16 0.15 -14.57 8.00
CA CYS A 16 0.91 -15.53 8.79
C CYS A 16 0.12 -16.84 9.00
N GLY A 17 -1.20 -16.75 9.18
CA GLY A 17 -2.08 -17.91 9.27
C GLY A 17 -2.03 -18.78 8.01
N ALA A 18 -2.06 -18.18 6.81
CA ALA A 18 -1.92 -18.92 5.57
C ALA A 18 -0.56 -19.62 5.42
N ALA A 19 0.54 -18.97 5.85
CA ALA A 19 1.86 -19.59 5.86
C ALA A 19 1.98 -20.76 6.86
N LEU A 20 1.23 -20.71 7.96
CA LEU A 20 1.14 -21.84 8.90
C LEU A 20 0.31 -22.98 8.30
N VAL A 21 -0.83 -22.68 7.68
CA VAL A 21 -1.66 -23.70 7.03
C VAL A 21 -0.92 -24.37 5.87
N ASP A 22 -0.03 -23.66 5.17
CA ASP A 22 0.80 -24.23 4.10
C ASP A 22 1.70 -25.38 4.59
N ARG A 23 2.04 -25.40 5.89
CA ARG A 23 2.83 -26.48 6.50
C ARG A 23 2.05 -27.79 6.63
N GLU A 24 0.73 -27.69 6.77
CA GLU A 24 -0.18 -28.83 6.98
C GLU A 24 -0.94 -29.22 5.71
N LYS A 25 -1.17 -28.25 4.81
CA LYS A 25 -1.85 -28.42 3.54
C LYS A 25 -1.07 -27.64 2.48
N THR A 26 -0.72 -28.25 1.36
CA THR A 26 0.04 -27.58 0.29
C THR A 26 -0.78 -26.46 -0.36
N LEU A 27 -0.73 -25.25 0.20
CA LEU A 27 -1.36 -24.04 -0.34
C LEU A 27 -0.55 -23.47 -1.50
N THR A 28 0.74 -23.83 -1.60
CA THR A 28 1.71 -23.34 -2.59
C THR A 28 1.95 -21.83 -2.49
N ILE A 29 3.04 -21.35 -3.09
CA ILE A 29 3.35 -19.92 -3.06
C ILE A 29 2.27 -19.04 -3.72
N ILE A 30 1.55 -19.60 -4.69
CA ILE A 30 0.45 -18.94 -5.38
C ILE A 30 -0.73 -18.75 -4.42
N GLY A 31 -1.08 -19.77 -3.63
CA GLY A 31 -2.13 -19.66 -2.62
C GLY A 31 -1.79 -18.63 -1.54
N ILE A 32 -0.54 -18.63 -1.06
CA ILE A 32 -0.06 -17.62 -0.11
C ILE A 32 -0.13 -16.22 -0.73
N ALA A 33 0.30 -16.04 -1.98
CA ALA A 33 0.23 -14.76 -2.69
C ALA A 33 -1.21 -14.25 -2.86
N MET A 34 -2.14 -15.15 -3.19
CA MET A 34 -3.57 -14.82 -3.27
C MET A 34 -4.12 -14.35 -1.92
N VAL A 35 -3.77 -15.02 -0.83
CA VAL A 35 -4.20 -14.61 0.52
C VAL A 35 -3.66 -13.23 0.87
N TRP A 36 -2.37 -12.97 0.66
CA TRP A 36 -1.77 -11.66 0.93
C TRP A 36 -2.40 -10.54 0.08
N GLY A 37 -2.57 -10.77 -1.22
CA GLY A 37 -3.14 -9.77 -2.14
C GLY A 37 -4.61 -9.46 -1.87
N LEU A 38 -5.43 -10.50 -1.67
CA LEU A 38 -6.86 -10.35 -1.39
C LEU A 38 -7.12 -9.78 0.01
N ALA A 39 -6.36 -10.21 1.02
CA ALA A 39 -6.48 -9.65 2.36
C ALA A 39 -6.12 -8.16 2.37
N LEU A 40 -5.03 -7.76 1.69
CA LEU A 40 -4.68 -6.36 1.58
C LEU A 40 -5.76 -5.56 0.83
N MET A 41 -6.29 -6.09 -0.27
CA MET A 41 -7.38 -5.45 -1.01
C MET A 41 -8.62 -5.23 -0.12
N ALA A 42 -9.04 -6.26 0.62
CA ALA A 42 -10.19 -6.20 1.51
C ALA A 42 -9.99 -5.16 2.62
N VAL A 43 -8.80 -5.11 3.24
CA VAL A 43 -8.48 -4.12 4.28
C VAL A 43 -8.44 -2.71 3.69
N ILE A 44 -7.90 -2.49 2.49
CA ILE A 44 -7.90 -1.17 1.86
C ILE A 44 -9.32 -0.69 1.59
N TYR A 45 -10.22 -1.55 1.12
CA TYR A 45 -11.62 -1.16 0.92
C TYR A 45 -12.36 -0.93 2.24
N ALA A 46 -12.08 -1.74 3.26
CA ALA A 46 -12.69 -1.59 4.58
C ALA A 46 -12.21 -0.36 5.34
N VAL A 47 -10.93 0.01 5.22
CA VAL A 47 -10.29 1.02 6.09
C VAL A 47 -9.90 2.30 5.33
N GLY A 48 -9.89 2.28 4.00
CA GLY A 48 -9.46 3.40 3.15
C GLY A 48 -10.38 4.62 3.22
N HIS A 49 -11.64 4.46 3.62
CA HIS A 49 -12.54 5.60 3.85
C HIS A 49 -12.32 6.28 5.22
N ILE A 50 -11.55 5.66 6.12
CA ILE A 50 -11.36 6.11 7.51
C ILE A 50 -9.94 6.65 7.76
N SER A 51 -8.89 6.00 7.24
CA SER A 51 -7.49 6.30 7.65
C SER A 51 -6.46 6.37 6.51
N ASP A 52 -6.89 6.65 5.28
CA ASP A 52 -6.02 6.72 4.10
C ASP A 52 -5.21 5.43 3.81
N ALA A 53 -5.52 4.34 4.51
CA ALA A 53 -4.99 2.98 4.35
C ALA A 53 -3.46 2.88 4.21
N HIS A 54 -2.68 3.57 5.05
CA HIS A 54 -1.22 3.45 5.00
C HIS A 54 -0.73 2.05 5.39
N LEU A 55 -1.36 1.43 6.40
CA LEU A 55 -1.16 0.03 6.87
C LEU A 55 0.29 -0.40 7.17
N ASN A 56 1.25 0.52 7.03
CA ASN A 56 2.66 0.25 7.01
C ASN A 56 3.44 1.50 7.42
N PRO A 57 4.26 1.44 8.49
CA PRO A 57 5.14 2.54 8.90
C PRO A 57 6.09 3.03 7.81
N THR A 58 6.54 2.15 6.89
CA THR A 58 7.38 2.56 5.75
C THR A 58 6.67 3.55 4.85
N VAL A 59 5.40 3.29 4.57
CA VAL A 59 4.60 4.11 3.67
C VAL A 59 4.37 5.49 4.31
N THR A 60 4.08 5.51 5.61
CA THR A 60 3.97 6.74 6.40
C THR A 60 5.27 7.57 6.39
N ILE A 61 6.42 6.94 6.60
CA ILE A 61 7.73 7.64 6.60
C ILE A 61 8.10 8.13 5.20
N ALA A 62 7.90 7.30 4.17
CA ALA A 62 8.19 7.70 2.79
C ALA A 62 7.33 8.88 2.35
N PHE A 63 6.07 8.92 2.76
CA PHE A 63 5.20 10.07 2.50
C PHE A 63 5.59 11.31 3.30
N ALA A 64 6.00 11.16 4.56
CA ALA A 64 6.52 12.27 5.35
C ALA A 64 7.79 12.89 4.72
N ALA A 65 8.69 12.05 4.16
CA ALA A 65 9.92 12.52 3.52
C ALA A 65 9.71 13.10 2.11
N ALA A 66 8.70 12.62 1.36
CA ALA A 66 8.45 13.07 -0.02
C ALA A 66 7.70 14.41 -0.12
N CYS A 67 7.31 15.03 1.01
CA CYS A 67 6.58 16.32 1.08
C CYS A 67 5.39 16.43 0.11
N ARG A 68 4.73 15.31 -0.21
CA ARG A 68 3.64 15.24 -1.19
C ARG A 68 2.50 14.40 -0.60
N PHE A 69 1.39 15.06 -0.27
CA PHE A 69 0.08 14.41 -0.14
C PHE A 69 -0.63 14.58 -1.49
N PRO A 70 -1.03 13.49 -2.19
CA PRO A 70 -2.29 12.81 -1.83
C PRO A 70 -2.40 11.27 -2.05
N LEU A 71 -3.13 10.60 -1.14
CA LEU A 71 -4.31 9.72 -1.34
C LEU A 71 -4.17 8.27 -1.90
N ILE A 72 -4.12 7.27 -1.01
CA ILE A 72 -5.00 6.08 -1.19
C ILE A 72 -6.41 6.51 -0.77
N GLN A 73 -7.01 7.45 -1.50
CA GLN A 73 -8.44 7.66 -1.36
C GLN A 73 -9.07 6.47 -2.05
N SER A 74 -9.91 5.74 -1.33
CA SER A 74 -10.62 4.54 -1.79
C SER A 74 -11.64 4.81 -2.91
N LYS A 75 -11.34 5.74 -3.83
CA LYS A 75 -12.17 6.07 -4.99
C LYS A 75 -11.66 5.28 -6.19
N GLY A 76 -12.31 4.16 -6.48
CA GLY A 76 -12.11 3.35 -7.69
C GLY A 76 -11.25 2.09 -7.52
N PHE A 77 -10.42 1.81 -8.52
CA PHE A 77 -9.62 0.57 -8.66
C PHE A 77 -8.30 0.56 -7.88
N SER A 78 -8.00 1.60 -7.09
CA SER A 78 -6.72 1.72 -6.37
C SER A 78 -6.45 0.55 -5.41
N GLY A 79 -7.47 0.07 -4.70
CA GLY A 79 -7.35 -1.09 -3.80
C GLY A 79 -7.00 -2.38 -4.53
N VAL A 80 -7.60 -2.60 -5.71
CA VAL A 80 -7.29 -3.75 -6.58
C VAL A 80 -5.85 -3.65 -7.09
N ALA A 81 -5.44 -2.49 -7.59
CA ALA A 81 -4.08 -2.29 -8.11
C ALA A 81 -3.00 -2.56 -7.04
N ILE A 82 -3.23 -2.08 -5.81
CA ILE A 82 -2.33 -2.32 -4.68
C ILE A 82 -2.30 -3.80 -4.28
N GLY A 83 -3.48 -4.46 -4.20
CA GLY A 83 -3.58 -5.89 -3.88
C GLY A 83 -2.89 -6.79 -4.91
N VAL A 84 -3.08 -6.51 -6.20
CA VAL A 84 -2.42 -7.23 -7.30
C VAL A 84 -0.90 -7.01 -7.28
N THR A 85 -0.45 -5.78 -7.02
CA THR A 85 0.99 -5.49 -6.87
C THR A 85 1.60 -6.31 -5.73
N LEU A 86 0.92 -6.39 -4.58
CA LEU A 86 1.41 -7.22 -3.47
C LEU A 86 1.43 -8.70 -3.84
N LEU A 87 0.41 -9.20 -4.55
CA LEU A 87 0.35 -10.58 -5.01
C LEU A 87 1.57 -10.92 -5.88
N PHE A 88 1.87 -10.13 -6.90
CA PHE A 88 3.04 -10.34 -7.76
C PHE A 88 4.35 -10.26 -6.97
N ASN A 89 4.44 -9.31 -6.03
CA ASN A 89 5.60 -9.19 -5.16
C ASN A 89 5.80 -10.44 -4.29
N VAL A 90 4.73 -11.06 -3.77
CA VAL A 90 4.85 -12.29 -2.98
C VAL A 90 5.29 -13.48 -3.84
N ILE A 91 4.84 -13.57 -5.09
CA ILE A 91 5.30 -14.62 -6.01
C ILE A 91 6.81 -14.52 -6.25
N ILE A 92 7.32 -13.30 -6.48
CA ILE A 92 8.73 -13.09 -6.83
C ILE A 92 9.63 -13.06 -5.59
N ALA A 93 9.28 -12.26 -4.59
CA ALA A 93 10.10 -11.99 -3.41
C ALA A 93 9.79 -12.93 -2.23
N GLY A 94 8.73 -13.73 -2.30
CA GLY A 94 8.37 -14.73 -1.30
C GLY A 94 9.49 -15.74 -1.03
N PRO A 95 10.05 -16.41 -2.05
CA PRO A 95 11.14 -17.39 -1.86
C PRO A 95 12.45 -16.74 -1.39
N ILE A 96 12.66 -15.46 -1.69
CA ILE A 96 13.91 -14.76 -1.41
C ILE A 96 13.94 -14.22 0.02
N THR A 97 12.87 -13.53 0.43
CA THR A 97 12.84 -12.77 1.71
C THR A 97 11.52 -12.87 2.47
N GLY A 98 10.53 -13.62 1.96
CA GLY A 98 9.17 -13.63 2.52
C GLY A 98 8.34 -12.37 2.22
N ALA A 99 8.79 -11.53 1.28
CA ALA A 99 8.07 -10.40 0.70
C ALA A 99 7.53 -9.36 1.71
N SER A 100 8.29 -9.05 2.77
CA SER A 100 7.74 -8.36 3.94
C SER A 100 7.36 -6.89 3.69
N MET A 101 8.20 -6.11 3.00
CA MET A 101 8.02 -4.67 2.63
C MET A 101 7.49 -3.71 3.75
N ASN A 102 7.31 -4.20 4.96
CA ASN A 102 6.62 -3.56 6.07
C ASN A 102 7.38 -3.87 7.37
N PRO A 103 7.97 -2.86 8.03
CA PRO A 103 8.69 -3.00 9.28
C PRO A 103 7.80 -3.59 10.38
N ALA A 104 6.53 -3.16 10.49
CA ALA A 104 5.60 -3.72 11.48
C ALA A 104 5.32 -5.21 11.21
N ARG A 105 5.20 -5.59 9.93
CA ARG A 105 5.06 -7.00 9.50
C ARG A 105 6.28 -7.85 9.82
N SER A 106 7.47 -7.26 9.81
CA SER A 106 8.74 -7.97 10.01
C SER A 106 9.11 -8.08 11.49
N ILE A 107 8.88 -7.00 12.24
CA ILE A 107 9.24 -6.90 13.66
C ILE A 107 8.28 -7.74 14.51
N GLY A 108 6.99 -7.79 14.19
CA GLY A 108 6.00 -8.55 14.96
C GLY A 108 6.38 -10.03 15.15
N PRO A 109 6.56 -10.81 14.06
CA PRO A 109 6.98 -12.20 14.15
C PRO A 109 8.37 -12.37 14.75
N ALA A 110 9.29 -11.42 14.50
CA ALA A 110 10.66 -11.50 15.03
C ALA A 110 10.71 -11.38 16.55
N VAL A 111 9.87 -10.51 17.14
CA VAL A 111 9.74 -10.38 18.60
C VAL A 111 9.17 -11.65 19.22
N VAL A 112 8.16 -12.26 18.60
CA VAL A 112 7.51 -13.48 19.13
C VAL A 112 8.39 -14.72 18.96
N SER A 113 9.11 -14.83 17.84
CA SER A 113 9.97 -15.99 17.54
C SER A 113 11.38 -15.87 18.12
N GLY A 114 11.76 -14.70 18.67
CA GLY A 114 13.12 -14.44 19.16
C GLY A 114 14.20 -14.37 18.07
N ALA A 115 13.81 -14.33 16.79
CA ALA A 115 14.71 -14.37 15.65
C ALA A 115 14.95 -12.97 15.07
N TYR A 116 16.05 -12.33 15.48
CA TYR A 116 16.37 -10.95 15.07
C TYR A 116 17.30 -10.82 13.85
N ARG A 117 17.65 -11.94 13.20
CA ARG A 117 18.59 -11.91 12.06
C ARG A 117 18.05 -11.07 10.91
N ASN A 118 18.86 -10.11 10.45
CA ASN A 118 18.62 -9.27 9.27
C ASN A 118 17.38 -8.34 9.32
N ILE A 119 16.82 -8.04 10.51
CA ILE A 119 15.68 -7.10 10.65
C ILE A 119 15.98 -5.74 10.01
N TRP A 120 17.22 -5.26 10.13
CA TRP A 120 17.61 -3.95 9.61
C TRP A 120 17.34 -3.81 8.10
N VAL A 121 17.47 -4.91 7.33
CA VAL A 121 17.17 -4.95 5.89
C VAL A 121 15.68 -4.68 5.67
N PHE A 122 14.80 -5.21 6.53
CA PHE A 122 13.36 -5.00 6.43
C PHE A 122 12.88 -3.63 6.92
N VAL A 123 13.78 -2.82 7.49
CA VAL A 123 13.51 -1.43 7.86
C VAL A 123 14.08 -0.48 6.81
N VAL A 124 15.37 -0.62 6.47
CA VAL A 124 16.08 0.32 5.59
C VAL A 124 15.67 0.15 4.12
N SER A 125 15.57 -1.08 3.62
CA SER A 125 15.29 -1.33 2.20
C SER A 125 13.92 -0.82 1.75
N PRO A 126 12.83 -1.07 2.51
CA PRO A 126 11.52 -0.57 2.12
C PRO A 126 11.43 0.97 2.10
N ILE A 127 12.10 1.66 3.02
CA ILE A 127 12.13 3.13 3.06
C ILE A 127 12.85 3.68 1.83
N LEU A 128 14.05 3.16 1.53
CA LEU A 128 14.81 3.56 0.34
C LEU A 128 14.05 3.26 -0.95
N GLY A 129 13.41 2.09 -1.06
CA GLY A 129 12.61 1.73 -2.22
C GLY A 129 11.41 2.65 -2.41
N ALA A 130 10.71 3.00 -1.33
CA ALA A 130 9.59 3.93 -1.39
C ALA A 130 10.03 5.36 -1.77
N MET A 131 11.18 5.82 -1.27
CA MET A 131 11.76 7.11 -1.67
C MET A 131 12.14 7.12 -3.17
N ALA A 132 12.79 6.07 -3.66
CA ALA A 132 13.15 5.95 -5.07
C ALA A 132 11.89 5.91 -5.96
N ALA A 133 10.86 5.15 -5.58
CA ALA A 133 9.59 5.09 -6.29
C ALA A 133 8.88 6.46 -6.31
N ALA A 134 8.88 7.20 -5.20
CA ALA A 134 8.33 8.55 -5.14
C ALA A 134 9.09 9.52 -6.05
N MET A 135 10.41 9.41 -6.10
CA MET A 135 11.25 10.23 -7.00
C MET A 135 10.94 9.94 -8.47
N ILE A 136 10.90 8.66 -8.86
CA ILE A 136 10.55 8.24 -10.23
C ILE A 136 9.14 8.71 -10.60
N TYR A 137 8.17 8.54 -9.70
CA TYR A 137 6.81 9.02 -9.93
C TYR A 137 6.76 10.54 -10.13
N SER A 138 7.55 11.30 -9.36
CA SER A 138 7.63 12.76 -9.52
C SER A 138 8.24 13.18 -10.85
N LEU A 139 9.13 12.36 -11.44
CA LEU A 139 9.72 12.63 -12.75
C LEU A 139 8.77 12.24 -13.90
N LEU A 140 7.98 11.19 -13.72
CA LEU A 140 7.08 10.68 -14.77
C LEU A 140 5.70 11.35 -14.80
N ARG A 141 5.22 11.97 -13.71
CA ARG A 141 3.85 12.49 -13.64
C ARG A 141 3.66 13.74 -14.52
N PRO A 142 2.80 13.71 -15.55
CA PRO A 142 2.40 14.91 -16.27
C PRO A 142 1.40 15.74 -15.42
N SER A 143 1.51 17.07 -15.46
CA SER A 143 0.76 18.07 -14.68
C SER A 143 -0.75 18.18 -14.97
N LYS A 144 -1.42 17.10 -15.39
CA LYS A 144 -2.78 17.15 -15.95
C LYS A 144 -3.91 17.43 -14.94
N THR A 145 -3.69 17.21 -13.63
CA THR A 145 -4.75 17.40 -12.61
C THR A 145 -5.11 18.87 -12.37
N GLN A 146 -4.17 19.82 -12.51
CA GLN A 146 -4.48 21.25 -12.36
C GLN A 146 -5.19 21.83 -13.59
N LYS A 147 -4.75 21.48 -14.81
CA LYS A 147 -5.33 22.00 -16.06
C LYS A 147 -6.81 21.65 -16.24
N ASN A 148 -7.25 20.44 -15.88
CA ASN A 148 -8.67 20.07 -16.04
C ASN A 148 -9.59 20.81 -15.08
N GLN A 149 -9.10 21.17 -13.89
CA GLN A 149 -9.90 21.85 -12.86
C GLN A 149 -10.01 23.35 -13.12
N GLU A 150 -8.96 23.97 -13.68
CA GLU A 150 -9.00 25.34 -14.20
C GLU A 150 -9.80 25.46 -15.50
N SER A 151 -9.64 24.53 -16.44
CA SER A 151 -10.39 24.53 -17.70
C SER A 151 -11.89 24.33 -17.47
N SER A 152 -12.27 23.46 -16.53
CA SER A 152 -13.67 23.26 -16.18
C SER A 152 -14.27 24.51 -15.52
N LYS A 153 -13.56 25.15 -14.57
CA LYS A 153 -13.99 26.43 -13.98
C LYS A 153 -14.13 27.56 -15.01
N SER A 154 -13.24 27.64 -16.00
CA SER A 154 -13.33 28.61 -17.09
C SER A 154 -14.60 28.42 -17.91
N ILE A 155 -14.88 27.19 -18.34
CA ILE A 155 -16.08 26.86 -19.15
C ILE A 155 -17.37 27.17 -18.38
N TYR A 156 -17.41 26.87 -17.08
CA TYR A 156 -18.57 27.22 -16.25
C TYR A 156 -18.77 28.74 -16.18
N ASN A 157 -17.72 29.51 -15.92
CA ASN A 157 -17.81 30.97 -15.86
C ASN A 157 -18.26 31.58 -17.20
N ASP A 158 -17.78 31.06 -18.33
CA ASP A 158 -18.20 31.51 -19.66
C ASP A 158 -19.70 31.22 -19.93
N LEU A 159 -20.20 30.06 -19.52
CA LEU A 159 -21.62 29.70 -19.64
C LEU A 159 -22.53 30.60 -18.77
N TYR A 160 -22.11 30.90 -17.54
CA TYR A 160 -22.90 31.74 -16.61
C TYR A 160 -22.95 33.21 -17.06
N LEU A 161 -21.90 33.73 -17.68
CA LEU A 161 -21.89 35.10 -18.21
C LEU A 161 -22.77 35.24 -19.46
N HIS A 162 -22.85 34.23 -20.31
CA HIS A 162 -23.74 34.24 -21.48
C HIS A 162 -25.21 33.95 -21.14
N SER A 163 -25.50 33.29 -20.02
CA SER A 163 -26.89 33.01 -19.62
C SER A 163 -27.59 34.16 -18.89
N ASN A 164 -26.85 35.19 -18.45
CA ASN A 164 -27.36 36.32 -17.65
C ASN A 164 -27.20 37.69 -18.32
N ALA A 165 -26.87 37.71 -19.62
CA ALA A 165 -26.80 38.91 -20.47
C ALA A 165 -27.98 38.89 -21.47
#